data_AF-A0A2H3BGM7-F1
#
_entry.id   AF-A0A2H3BGM7-F1
#
_cell.length_a   1.000
_cell.length_b   1.000
_cell.length_c   1.000
_cell.angle_alpha   90.00
_cell.angle_beta   90.00
_cell.angle_gamma   90.00
#
_symmetry.space_group_name_H-M   'P 1'
#
loop_
_entity.id
_entity.type
_entity.pdbx_description
1 polymer ?
#
loop_
_entity_poly.entity_id
_entity_poly.type
_entity_poly.pdbx_seq_one_letter_code
_entity_poly.pdbx_strand_id
1 'polypeptide(L)'
;MSASPESILCSHHDPTLYNNMTPISPINRLPYDCLSEIFTHACASRPYAAENYLNWPKHMIALQLARVCSHWRKVLLSNTGLWSKLEFIHEPPYTQATIDCLHLYLTNSGNHSLTFIIQDSDFQDPEYIVPDSRQSEFMRVLCIEAHRWKRATFSTKSPFFPAPPGAVAPSLLRLERLTLCYREKVRRQRRDFFMNAPALRSVGVQLHKAKKNNFSLPWEQISDLTLLYHSSISRAIHILPSCSKLQKLKFSDPLMDFTGPSPSPTVLNGVQSLVIVAMASSDIIPLFCFPDLVSLTINGLGRTVSPGRELLSLLSLPRAPQLQCLIFDDTYIPDDLVLDILALTPLLHTLEKHTYYFDELQEVPVTPDFGFFRRLTLTNNFRTNLAPRLKTLKIRVTSGLPEDLIDMLQSRLLGISNLAGAVHLDTVVIEGGPRLVSLGVRDQVSQMAGNQYDFCRLDNLGRKSSVGFSLSKRV
;
A
#
# COMPACT_ATOMS: atom_id res chain seq x y z
N MET A 1 8.54 -62.85 71.80
CA MET A 1 9.02 -61.50 72.20
C MET A 1 7.99 -60.51 71.65
N SER A 2 6.84 -60.27 72.30
CA SER A 2 6.60 -59.37 73.44
C SER A 2 7.19 -57.97 73.22
N ALA A 3 6.51 -56.84 73.34
CA ALA A 3 5.12 -56.45 73.61
C ALA A 3 5.00 -54.94 73.24
N SER A 4 3.79 -54.44 72.99
CA SER A 4 3.42 -53.00 73.03
C SER A 4 3.50 -52.44 74.48
N PRO A 5 3.11 -51.18 74.84
CA PRO A 5 2.50 -50.04 74.10
C PRO A 5 3.10 -48.65 74.48
N GLU A 6 2.74 -47.54 73.81
CA GLU A 6 1.91 -46.40 74.29
C GLU A 6 2.44 -45.13 73.54
N SER A 7 1.79 -44.00 73.29
CA SER A 7 0.40 -43.51 73.34
C SER A 7 0.42 -42.04 72.80
N ILE A 8 -0.72 -41.55 72.28
CA ILE A 8 -1.20 -40.14 72.29
C ILE A 8 -0.50 -39.04 71.45
N LEU A 9 -1.18 -38.54 70.40
CA LEU A 9 -1.69 -37.15 70.34
C LEU A 9 -2.57 -36.93 69.09
N CYS A 10 -3.86 -36.68 69.34
CA CYS A 10 -4.81 -36.16 68.37
C CYS A 10 -4.46 -34.70 68.03
N SER A 11 -4.10 -34.40 66.78
CA SER A 11 -4.08 -33.03 66.26
C SER A 11 -5.35 -32.78 65.45
N HIS A 12 -6.10 -31.78 65.90
CA HIS A 12 -7.25 -31.22 65.21
C HIS A 12 -6.87 -30.78 63.78
N HIS A 13 -7.48 -31.41 62.78
CA HIS A 13 -7.50 -30.87 61.42
C HIS A 13 -8.47 -29.69 61.39
N ASP A 14 -7.92 -28.49 61.30
CA ASP A 14 -8.63 -27.24 61.06
C ASP A 14 -9.06 -27.19 59.57
N PRO A 15 -10.37 -27.21 59.22
CA PRO A 15 -10.83 -27.21 57.83
C PRO A 15 -10.90 -25.81 57.21
N THR A 16 -10.35 -24.78 57.87
CA THR A 16 -10.37 -23.39 57.39
C THR A 16 -9.07 -23.02 56.69
N LEU A 17 -8.52 -23.90 55.84
CA LEU A 17 -7.56 -23.47 54.82
C LEU A 17 -8.33 -22.69 53.75
N TYR A 18 -8.47 -21.40 54.06
CA TYR A 18 -8.80 -20.31 53.18
C TYR A 18 -8.54 -20.66 51.72
N ASN A 19 -9.64 -20.71 50.97
CA ASN A 19 -9.69 -20.46 49.54
C ASN A 19 -9.02 -19.11 49.27
N ASN A 20 -7.69 -19.07 49.32
CA ASN A 20 -6.86 -17.98 48.85
C ASN A 20 -6.89 -18.05 47.33
N MET A 21 -8.07 -17.79 46.76
CA MET A 21 -8.25 -17.49 45.34
C MET A 21 -7.42 -16.24 45.09
N THR A 22 -6.21 -16.43 44.60
CA THR A 22 -5.41 -15.35 44.06
C THR A 22 -6.30 -14.58 43.09
N PRO A 23 -6.46 -13.26 43.27
CA PRO A 23 -7.42 -12.50 42.49
C PRO A 23 -7.08 -12.66 41.01
N ILE A 24 -7.98 -13.30 40.28
CA ILE A 24 -7.85 -13.51 38.83
C ILE A 24 -7.78 -12.12 38.20
N SER A 25 -6.68 -11.83 37.50
CA SER A 25 -6.48 -10.57 36.77
C SER A 25 -7.73 -10.25 35.93
N PRO A 26 -8.26 -9.01 35.94
CA PRO A 26 -9.50 -8.64 35.27
C PRO A 26 -9.56 -9.08 33.80
N ILE A 27 -8.42 -9.03 33.10
CA ILE A 27 -8.33 -9.44 31.68
C ILE A 27 -8.64 -10.93 31.45
N ASN A 28 -8.39 -11.81 32.43
CA ASN A 28 -8.72 -13.23 32.33
C ASN A 28 -10.21 -13.53 32.55
N ARG A 29 -11.02 -12.50 32.86
CA ARG A 29 -12.48 -12.61 32.93
C ARG A 29 -13.16 -12.29 31.60
N LEU A 30 -12.41 -11.78 30.63
CA LEU A 30 -12.94 -11.49 29.31
C LEU A 30 -13.32 -12.81 28.61
N PRO A 31 -14.41 -12.81 27.83
CA PRO A 31 -14.74 -13.94 26.96
C PRO A 31 -13.59 -14.28 26.03
N TYR A 32 -13.53 -15.56 25.63
CA TYR A 32 -12.53 -16.07 24.70
C TYR A 32 -12.44 -15.23 23.43
N ASP A 33 -13.58 -14.85 22.85
CA ASP A 33 -13.66 -14.09 21.60
C ASP A 33 -13.07 -12.68 21.74
N CYS A 34 -13.32 -12.02 22.87
CA CYS A 34 -12.75 -10.69 23.14
C CYS A 34 -11.22 -10.76 23.28
N LEU A 35 -10.68 -11.76 23.99
CA LEU A 35 -9.23 -11.96 24.09
C LEU A 35 -8.61 -12.28 22.72
N SER A 36 -9.28 -13.14 21.95
CA SER A 36 -8.87 -13.51 20.59
C SER A 36 -8.81 -12.29 19.66
N GLU A 37 -9.81 -11.40 19.74
CA GLU A 37 -9.85 -10.14 19.00
C GLU A 37 -8.74 -9.18 19.46
N ILE A 38 -8.54 -9.00 20.77
CA ILE A 38 -7.44 -8.20 21.32
C ILE A 38 -6.09 -8.72 20.83
N PHE A 39 -5.86 -10.03 20.87
CA PHE A 39 -4.61 -10.63 20.38
C PHE A 39 -4.45 -10.48 18.87
N THR A 40 -5.56 -10.54 18.12
CA THR A 40 -5.55 -10.26 16.67
C THR A 40 -5.12 -8.83 16.39
N HIS A 41 -5.65 -7.85 17.12
CA HIS A 41 -5.22 -6.46 17.00
C HIS A 41 -3.79 -6.24 17.47
N ALA A 42 -3.36 -6.87 18.56
CA ALA A 42 -1.98 -6.77 19.06
C ALA A 42 -0.98 -7.33 18.03
N CYS A 43 -1.24 -8.52 17.48
CA CYS A 43 -0.38 -9.14 16.46
C CYS A 43 -0.46 -8.45 15.08
N ALA A 44 -1.56 -7.75 14.77
CA ALA A 44 -1.71 -6.98 13.53
C ALA A 44 -1.10 -5.58 13.61
N SER A 45 -1.02 -5.01 14.82
CA SER A 45 -0.40 -3.72 15.05
C SER A 45 1.09 -3.87 14.78
N ARG A 46 1.59 -3.12 13.79
CA ARG A 46 3.03 -2.98 13.55
C ARG A 46 3.51 -1.83 14.43
N PRO A 47 4.06 -2.06 15.63
CA PRO A 47 4.87 -1.02 16.26
C PRO A 47 5.95 -0.63 15.25
N TYR A 48 6.14 0.68 15.08
CA TYR A 48 7.01 1.27 14.07
C TYR A 48 8.36 0.54 14.00
N ALA A 49 8.68 -0.01 12.82
CA ALA A 49 9.97 -0.57 12.41
C ALA A 49 10.71 -1.39 13.47
N ALA A 50 10.38 -2.68 13.60
CA ALA A 50 11.35 -3.81 13.69
C ALA A 50 10.88 -5.03 14.51
N GLU A 51 9.67 -5.02 15.09
CA GLU A 51 9.41 -5.91 16.25
C GLU A 51 8.68 -7.23 15.96
N ASN A 52 8.56 -7.73 14.73
CA ASN A 52 7.81 -8.99 14.48
C ASN A 52 8.45 -9.94 13.46
N TYR A 53 9.78 -10.02 13.44
CA TYR A 53 10.47 -10.92 12.51
C TYR A 53 10.81 -12.29 13.11
N LEU A 54 10.71 -13.33 12.29
CA LEU A 54 11.01 -14.71 12.66
C LEU A 54 12.45 -14.92 13.18
N ASN A 55 13.44 -14.14 12.70
CA ASN A 55 14.82 -14.17 13.19
C ASN A 55 15.00 -13.51 14.57
N TRP A 56 13.99 -12.78 15.08
CA TRP A 56 13.99 -12.25 16.44
C TRP A 56 12.77 -12.73 17.26
N PRO A 57 12.74 -14.02 17.67
CA PRO A 57 11.62 -14.61 18.40
C PRO A 57 11.21 -13.85 19.67
N LYS A 58 12.14 -13.12 20.28
CA LYS A 58 11.89 -12.30 21.48
C LYS A 58 10.91 -11.15 21.23
N HIS A 59 10.79 -10.66 20.00
CA HIS A 59 9.90 -9.56 19.65
C HIS A 59 8.55 -10.03 19.12
N MET A 60 8.44 -11.30 18.70
CA MET A 60 7.19 -11.84 18.17
C MET A 60 6.06 -11.80 19.20
N ILE A 61 5.07 -10.93 18.96
CA ILE A 61 3.98 -10.65 19.90
C ILE A 61 3.22 -11.92 20.29
N ALA A 62 2.93 -12.82 19.34
CA ALA A 62 2.25 -14.08 19.65
C ALA A 62 3.03 -14.96 20.65
N LEU A 63 4.37 -15.00 20.55
CA LEU A 63 5.21 -15.74 21.48
C LEU A 63 5.28 -15.05 22.84
N GLN A 64 5.31 -13.72 22.88
CA GLN A 64 5.26 -12.95 24.12
C GLN A 64 3.93 -13.18 24.86
N LEU A 65 2.80 -13.08 24.16
CA LEU A 65 1.46 -13.31 24.72
C LEU A 65 1.32 -14.76 25.24
N ALA A 66 1.88 -15.74 24.52
CA ALA A 66 1.85 -17.15 24.93
C ALA A 66 2.67 -17.43 26.21
N ARG A 67 3.52 -16.49 26.65
CA ARG A 67 4.30 -16.61 27.89
C ARG A 67 3.62 -15.98 29.11
N VAL A 68 2.55 -15.21 28.93
CA VAL A 68 1.88 -14.50 30.03
C VAL A 68 1.22 -15.47 31.01
N CYS A 69 0.30 -16.30 30.55
CA CYS A 69 -0.34 -17.34 31.36
C CYS A 69 -0.86 -18.50 30.49
N SER A 70 -1.24 -19.63 31.12
CA SER A 70 -1.77 -20.80 30.42
C SER A 70 -3.07 -20.52 29.67
N HIS A 71 -3.93 -19.65 30.22
CA HIS A 71 -5.17 -19.24 29.58
C HIS A 71 -4.90 -18.51 28.26
N TRP A 72 -4.01 -17.52 28.25
CA TRP A 72 -3.65 -16.76 27.04
C TRP A 72 -3.02 -17.66 25.98
N ARG A 73 -2.14 -18.57 26.39
CA ARG A 73 -1.57 -19.58 25.50
C ARG A 73 -2.65 -20.44 24.84
N LYS A 74 -3.64 -20.90 25.60
CA LYS A 74 -4.77 -21.69 25.06
C LYS A 74 -5.58 -20.89 24.03
N VAL A 75 -5.83 -19.60 24.31
CA VAL A 75 -6.51 -18.70 23.35
C VAL A 75 -5.70 -18.55 22.07
N LEU A 76 -4.39 -18.29 22.17
CA LEU A 76 -3.52 -18.15 21.00
C LEU A 76 -3.42 -19.42 20.16
N LEU A 77 -3.28 -20.59 20.81
CA LEU A 77 -3.16 -21.86 20.11
C LEU A 77 -4.46 -22.29 19.43
N SER A 78 -5.63 -21.89 19.96
CA SER A 78 -6.91 -22.20 19.29
C SER A 78 -7.28 -21.15 18.23
N ASN A 79 -6.64 -19.97 18.22
CA ASN A 79 -6.71 -19.01 17.11
C ASN A 79 -5.52 -19.19 16.15
N THR A 80 -5.61 -20.23 15.32
CA THR A 80 -4.58 -20.59 14.34
C THR A 80 -4.33 -19.49 13.28
N GLY A 81 -5.28 -18.58 13.05
CA GLY A 81 -5.12 -17.46 12.13
C GLY A 81 -4.03 -16.45 12.54
N LEU A 82 -3.73 -16.36 13.85
CA LEU A 82 -2.65 -15.50 14.36
C LEU A 82 -1.25 -15.95 13.91
N TRP A 83 -1.10 -17.25 13.64
CA TRP A 83 0.17 -17.88 13.26
C TRP A 83 0.37 -17.92 11.74
N SER A 84 -0.63 -17.50 10.95
CA SER A 84 -0.58 -17.61 9.49
C SER A 84 0.05 -16.40 8.80
N LYS A 85 0.47 -15.39 9.58
CA LYS A 85 1.18 -14.19 9.11
C LYS A 85 2.64 -14.25 9.54
N LEU A 86 3.56 -14.17 8.59
CA LEU A 86 5.00 -14.29 8.84
C LEU A 86 5.75 -13.12 8.24
N GLU A 87 6.64 -12.51 8.98
CA GLU A 87 7.60 -11.55 8.44
C GLU A 87 9.01 -12.03 8.79
N PHE A 88 9.92 -11.91 7.84
CA PHE A 88 11.31 -12.33 8.00
C PHE A 88 12.21 -11.31 7.32
N ILE A 89 13.13 -10.72 8.09
CA ILE A 89 14.28 -10.01 7.54
C ILE A 89 15.44 -10.98 7.50
N HIS A 90 15.99 -11.16 6.30
CA HIS A 90 17.19 -11.91 6.06
C HIS A 90 18.40 -11.11 6.55
N GLU A 91 18.91 -11.56 7.69
CA GLU A 91 20.21 -11.19 8.24
C GLU A 91 21.03 -12.46 8.39
N PRO A 92 21.85 -12.82 7.38
CA PRO A 92 22.71 -13.98 7.48
C PRO A 92 23.65 -13.89 8.69
N PRO A 93 23.98 -15.05 9.31
CA PRO A 93 23.60 -16.40 8.89
C PRO A 93 22.19 -16.80 9.35
N TYR A 94 21.49 -17.62 8.57
CA TYR A 94 20.27 -18.29 9.06
C TYR A 94 20.63 -19.19 10.25
N THR A 95 19.87 -19.07 11.34
CA THR A 95 20.07 -19.89 12.54
C THR A 95 19.09 -21.06 12.58
N GLN A 96 19.45 -22.15 13.25
CA GLN A 96 18.53 -23.26 13.50
C GLN A 96 17.26 -22.77 14.22
N ALA A 97 17.42 -21.86 15.18
CA ALA A 97 16.32 -21.24 15.90
C ALA A 97 15.31 -20.52 14.97
N THR A 98 15.77 -19.96 13.85
CA THR A 98 14.90 -19.34 12.84
C THR A 98 14.05 -20.40 12.13
N ILE A 99 14.66 -21.53 11.76
CA ILE A 99 13.97 -22.66 11.10
C ILE A 99 12.98 -23.30 12.07
N ASP A 100 13.37 -23.49 13.34
CA ASP A 100 12.48 -24.00 14.38
C ASP A 100 11.29 -23.07 14.61
N CYS A 101 11.52 -21.76 14.61
CA CYS A 101 10.47 -20.75 14.72
C CYS A 101 9.51 -20.81 13.51
N LEU A 102 10.04 -20.96 12.29
CA LEU A 102 9.22 -21.16 11.09
C LEU A 102 8.34 -22.41 11.24
N HIS A 103 8.92 -23.55 11.65
CA HIS A 103 8.14 -24.78 11.89
C HIS A 103 7.03 -24.59 12.92
N LEU A 104 7.32 -23.91 14.03
CA LEU A 104 6.33 -23.61 15.07
C LEU A 104 5.14 -22.84 14.49
N TYR A 105 5.40 -21.78 13.71
CA TYR A 105 4.34 -20.98 13.10
C TYR A 105 3.55 -21.74 12.03
N LEU A 106 4.23 -22.50 11.17
CA LEU A 106 3.56 -23.30 10.14
C LEU A 106 2.68 -24.39 10.75
N THR A 107 3.12 -25.00 11.87
CA THR A 107 2.36 -25.99 12.62
C THR A 107 1.14 -25.35 13.29
N ASN A 108 1.33 -24.26 14.03
CA ASN A 108 0.25 -23.60 14.77
C ASN A 108 -0.76 -22.90 13.85
N SER A 109 -0.40 -22.60 12.60
CA SER A 109 -1.35 -22.05 11.62
C SER A 109 -2.29 -23.09 11.02
N GLY A 110 -2.03 -24.39 11.23
CA GLY A 110 -2.92 -25.48 10.78
C GLY A 110 -3.16 -25.42 9.27
N ASN A 111 -4.42 -25.31 8.84
CA ASN A 111 -4.78 -25.20 7.42
C ASN A 111 -5.08 -23.75 6.97
N HIS A 112 -4.76 -22.75 7.79
CA HIS A 112 -4.98 -21.35 7.45
C HIS A 112 -4.11 -20.94 6.25
N SER A 113 -4.67 -20.02 5.46
CA SER A 113 -3.95 -19.37 4.37
C SER A 113 -2.78 -18.54 4.89
N LEU A 114 -1.61 -18.76 4.30
CA LEU A 114 -0.37 -18.11 4.69
C LEU A 114 -0.22 -16.76 3.98
N THR A 115 0.15 -15.74 4.75
CA THR A 115 0.58 -14.43 4.26
C THR A 115 1.97 -14.17 4.80
N PHE A 116 2.95 -13.94 3.94
CA PHE A 116 4.30 -13.69 4.42
C PHE A 116 5.12 -12.72 3.59
N ILE A 117 6.12 -12.14 4.26
CA ILE A 117 7.10 -11.20 3.71
C ILE A 117 8.49 -11.70 4.07
N ILE A 118 9.34 -11.85 3.05
CA ILE A 118 10.77 -12.16 3.19
C ILE A 118 11.52 -11.00 2.54
N GLN A 119 12.30 -10.28 3.32
CA GLN A 119 13.06 -9.09 2.89
C GLN A 119 14.52 -9.27 3.26
N ASP A 120 15.45 -8.83 2.42
CA ASP A 120 16.85 -8.71 2.84
C ASP A 120 17.08 -7.44 3.66
N SER A 121 17.99 -7.49 4.63
CA SER A 121 18.40 -6.29 5.35
C SER A 121 19.12 -5.32 4.40
N ASP A 122 18.77 -4.03 4.48
CA ASP A 122 19.36 -2.99 3.63
C ASP A 122 20.84 -2.73 3.94
N PHE A 123 21.33 -3.21 5.09
CA PHE A 123 22.70 -2.96 5.57
C PHE A 123 23.76 -3.86 4.93
N GLN A 124 23.39 -4.83 4.09
CA GLN A 124 24.35 -5.77 3.54
C GLN A 124 24.91 -5.32 2.20
N ASP A 125 26.23 -5.23 2.14
CA ASP A 125 26.97 -5.06 0.90
C ASP A 125 26.58 -6.17 -0.11
N PRO A 126 26.17 -5.82 -1.34
CA PRO A 126 25.89 -6.81 -2.39
C PRO A 126 27.06 -7.74 -2.73
N GLU A 127 28.32 -7.36 -2.47
CA GLU A 127 29.47 -8.17 -2.93
C GLU A 127 29.73 -9.46 -2.12
N TYR A 128 29.09 -9.65 -0.96
CA TYR A 128 29.44 -10.74 -0.01
C TYR A 128 28.32 -11.75 0.31
N ILE A 129 27.45 -12.06 -0.64
CA ILE A 129 26.44 -13.12 -0.42
C ILE A 129 27.07 -14.49 -0.56
N VAL A 130 27.56 -15.05 0.55
CA VAL A 130 27.95 -16.46 0.62
C VAL A 130 26.68 -17.32 0.58
N PRO A 131 26.59 -18.35 -0.30
CA PRO A 131 25.48 -19.28 -0.31
C PRO A 131 25.28 -19.93 1.07
N ASP A 132 24.15 -19.65 1.72
CA ASP A 132 23.80 -20.24 3.01
C ASP A 132 22.92 -21.48 2.79
N SER A 133 23.41 -22.66 3.18
CA SER A 133 22.65 -23.91 3.08
C SER A 133 21.34 -23.85 3.88
N ARG A 134 21.30 -23.08 4.97
CA ARG A 134 20.11 -22.89 5.79
C ARG A 134 19.08 -21.96 5.16
N GLN A 135 19.49 -21.05 4.27
CA GLN A 135 18.53 -20.32 3.43
C GLN A 135 17.75 -21.29 2.56
N SER A 136 18.45 -22.26 1.96
CA SER A 136 17.83 -23.29 1.13
C SER A 136 16.89 -24.17 1.95
N GLU A 137 17.27 -24.50 3.20
CA GLU A 137 16.40 -25.23 4.12
C GLU A 137 15.17 -24.43 4.53
N PHE A 138 15.32 -23.17 4.92
CA PHE A 138 14.22 -22.27 5.25
C PHE A 138 13.20 -22.18 4.09
N MET A 139 13.71 -21.94 2.88
CA MET A 139 12.86 -21.88 1.68
C MET A 139 12.21 -23.21 1.36
N ARG A 140 12.89 -24.34 1.59
CA ARG A 140 12.32 -25.69 1.42
C ARG A 140 11.15 -25.91 2.37
N VAL A 141 11.32 -25.58 3.65
CA VAL A 141 10.26 -25.69 4.67
C VAL A 141 9.04 -24.84 4.26
N LEU A 142 9.27 -23.60 3.82
CA LEU A 142 8.18 -22.73 3.39
C LEU A 142 7.47 -23.23 2.12
N CYS A 143 8.22 -23.79 1.16
CA CYS A 143 7.68 -24.32 -0.11
C CYS A 143 6.87 -25.61 0.07
N ILE A 144 7.08 -26.39 1.13
CA ILE A 144 6.20 -27.53 1.46
C ILE A 144 4.77 -27.04 1.70
N GLU A 145 4.63 -25.86 2.31
CA GLU A 145 3.34 -25.23 2.61
C GLU A 145 2.81 -24.34 1.47
N ALA A 146 3.38 -24.44 0.26
CA ALA A 146 3.04 -23.63 -0.91
C ALA A 146 1.54 -23.65 -1.27
N HIS A 147 0.89 -24.80 -1.08
CA HIS A 147 -0.55 -24.98 -1.32
C HIS A 147 -1.45 -24.06 -0.46
N ARG A 148 -0.94 -23.55 0.67
CA ARG A 148 -1.64 -22.63 1.58
C ARG A 148 -1.31 -21.17 1.33
N TRP A 149 -0.32 -20.85 0.49
CA TRP A 149 0.08 -19.47 0.25
C TRP A 149 -1.07 -18.67 -0.35
N LYS A 150 -1.40 -17.55 0.27
CA LYS A 150 -2.41 -16.60 -0.21
C LYS A 150 -1.78 -15.29 -0.65
N ARG A 151 -0.78 -14.82 0.10
CA ARG A 151 -0.01 -13.61 -0.21
C ARG A 151 1.46 -13.86 0.09
N ALA A 152 2.33 -13.64 -0.88
CA ALA A 152 3.76 -13.85 -0.72
C ALA A 152 4.54 -12.64 -1.25
N THR A 153 5.43 -12.09 -0.43
CA THR A 153 6.36 -11.03 -0.83
C THR A 153 7.78 -11.51 -0.64
N PHE A 154 8.54 -11.51 -1.72
CA PHE A 154 9.97 -11.78 -1.74
C PHE A 154 10.68 -10.51 -2.19
N SER A 155 11.46 -9.92 -1.30
CA SER A 155 12.33 -8.78 -1.56
C SER A 155 13.75 -9.15 -1.17
N THR A 156 14.30 -10.10 -1.91
CA THR A 156 15.60 -10.71 -1.62
C THR A 156 16.53 -10.57 -2.82
N LYS A 157 17.84 -10.57 -2.60
CA LYS A 157 18.86 -10.50 -3.64
C LYS A 157 18.87 -11.77 -4.48
N SER A 158 18.56 -12.93 -3.88
CA SER A 158 18.49 -14.23 -4.57
C SER A 158 17.55 -15.22 -3.87
N PRO A 159 16.24 -15.24 -4.16
CA PRO A 159 15.32 -16.19 -3.52
C PRO A 159 15.52 -17.60 -4.05
N PHE A 160 16.13 -18.52 -3.30
CA PHE A 160 16.23 -19.88 -3.80
C PHE A 160 14.88 -20.61 -3.65
N PHE A 161 14.22 -20.95 -4.76
CA PHE A 161 13.10 -21.88 -4.77
C PHE A 161 13.64 -23.29 -5.04
N PRO A 162 13.73 -24.17 -4.02
CA PRO A 162 14.25 -25.51 -4.22
C PRO A 162 13.37 -26.25 -5.22
N ALA A 163 13.98 -26.71 -6.30
CA ALA A 163 13.37 -27.67 -7.20
C ALA A 163 13.73 -29.07 -6.74
N PRO A 164 12.77 -29.93 -6.36
CA PRO A 164 13.05 -31.35 -6.34
C PRO A 164 13.39 -31.78 -7.78
N PRO A 165 14.47 -32.54 -8.02
CA PRO A 165 14.77 -33.10 -9.33
C PRO A 165 13.56 -33.85 -9.88
N GLY A 166 13.08 -33.50 -11.08
CA GLY A 166 11.91 -34.14 -11.70
C GLY A 166 10.53 -33.78 -11.14
N ALA A 167 10.43 -32.95 -10.10
CA ALA A 167 9.11 -32.59 -9.57
C ALA A 167 8.38 -31.54 -10.42
N VAL A 168 7.08 -31.78 -10.58
CA VAL A 168 6.08 -30.84 -11.10
C VAL A 168 6.10 -29.59 -10.22
N ALA A 169 5.99 -28.41 -10.83
CA ALA A 169 5.88 -27.15 -10.09
C ALA A 169 4.72 -27.23 -9.08
N PRO A 170 4.89 -26.74 -7.85
CA PRO A 170 3.85 -26.82 -6.84
C PRO A 170 2.59 -26.10 -7.31
N SER A 171 1.42 -26.66 -6.98
CA SER A 171 0.16 -26.00 -7.27
C SER A 171 -0.14 -24.95 -6.20
N LEU A 172 -0.13 -23.67 -6.62
CA LEU A 172 -0.35 -22.50 -5.77
C LEU A 172 -1.83 -22.09 -5.83
N LEU A 173 -2.73 -23.02 -5.52
CA LEU A 173 -4.18 -22.87 -5.73
C LEU A 173 -4.80 -21.68 -5.00
N ARG A 174 -4.21 -21.24 -3.88
CA ARG A 174 -4.73 -20.14 -3.05
C ARG A 174 -3.98 -18.82 -3.25
N LEU A 175 -2.92 -18.79 -4.05
CA LEU A 175 -2.05 -17.60 -4.16
C LEU A 175 -2.76 -16.51 -4.94
N GLU A 176 -3.21 -15.46 -4.25
CA GLU A 176 -3.94 -14.32 -4.83
C GLU A 176 -3.02 -13.15 -5.15
N ARG A 177 -2.00 -12.92 -4.30
CA ARG A 177 -1.05 -11.81 -4.43
C ARG A 177 0.40 -12.26 -4.33
N LEU A 178 1.22 -11.83 -5.27
CA LEU A 178 2.65 -12.13 -5.31
C LEU A 178 3.45 -10.84 -5.49
N THR A 179 4.52 -10.65 -4.74
CA THR A 179 5.46 -9.54 -4.95
C THR A 179 6.88 -10.09 -5.03
N LEU A 180 7.58 -9.77 -6.11
CA LEU A 180 8.92 -10.24 -6.45
C LEU A 180 9.83 -9.03 -6.72
N CYS A 181 10.64 -8.66 -5.74
CA CYS A 181 11.64 -7.60 -5.81
C CYS A 181 13.03 -8.24 -5.71
N TYR A 182 13.84 -8.13 -6.77
CA TYR A 182 15.13 -8.81 -6.87
C TYR A 182 16.21 -7.80 -7.24
N ARG A 183 17.18 -7.57 -6.36
CA ARG A 183 18.22 -6.55 -6.62
C ARG A 183 19.29 -7.02 -7.60
N GLU A 184 19.52 -8.33 -7.74
CA GLU A 184 20.64 -8.85 -8.51
C GLU A 184 20.25 -9.67 -9.75
N LYS A 185 21.23 -9.86 -10.63
CA LYS A 185 21.14 -10.74 -11.81
C LYS A 185 21.12 -12.21 -11.38
N VAL A 186 20.04 -12.63 -10.71
CA VAL A 186 19.80 -14.01 -10.28
C VAL A 186 20.14 -14.98 -11.42
N ARG A 187 21.10 -15.87 -11.18
CA ARG A 187 21.45 -16.92 -12.13
C ARG A 187 20.39 -18.03 -12.07
N ARG A 188 19.78 -18.34 -13.22
CA ARG A 188 19.03 -19.59 -13.54
C ARG A 188 18.14 -20.15 -12.42
N GLN A 189 17.21 -19.34 -11.89
CA GLN A 189 16.10 -19.93 -11.12
C GLN A 189 15.07 -20.59 -12.04
N ARG A 190 14.37 -21.60 -11.51
CA ARG A 190 13.28 -22.28 -12.21
C ARG A 190 12.24 -21.26 -12.63
N ARG A 191 11.89 -21.33 -13.90
CA ARG A 191 11.07 -20.32 -14.55
C ARG A 191 9.60 -20.43 -14.17
N ASP A 192 9.16 -21.56 -13.68
CA ASP A 192 7.77 -22.01 -13.75
C ASP A 192 7.10 -22.20 -12.38
N PHE A 193 7.80 -21.91 -11.27
CA PHE A 193 7.27 -22.12 -9.92
C PHE A 193 5.91 -21.47 -9.70
N PHE A 194 5.71 -20.26 -10.24
CA PHE A 194 4.48 -19.48 -10.09
C PHE A 194 3.49 -19.63 -11.24
N MET A 195 3.77 -20.51 -12.22
CA MET A 195 2.93 -20.69 -13.40
C MET A 195 1.60 -21.34 -13.04
N ASN A 196 1.60 -22.29 -12.10
CA ASN A 196 0.40 -23.00 -11.63
C ASN A 196 -0.24 -22.30 -10.42
N ALA A 197 -0.62 -21.03 -10.60
CA ALA A 197 -1.26 -20.20 -9.58
C ALA A 197 -2.61 -19.65 -10.07
N PRO A 198 -3.66 -20.48 -10.23
CA PRO A 198 -4.92 -20.08 -10.90
C PRO A 198 -5.71 -18.99 -10.18
N ALA A 199 -5.44 -18.74 -8.89
CA ALA A 199 -6.04 -17.66 -8.12
C ALA A 199 -5.26 -16.34 -8.17
N LEU A 200 -4.10 -16.29 -8.84
CA LEU A 200 -3.23 -15.10 -8.83
C LEU A 200 -3.87 -13.95 -9.62
N ARG A 201 -4.11 -12.83 -8.95
CA ARG A 201 -4.73 -11.62 -9.54
C ARG A 201 -3.89 -10.36 -9.38
N SER A 202 -3.08 -10.28 -8.33
CA SER A 202 -2.22 -9.11 -8.05
C SER A 202 -0.75 -9.50 -8.04
N VAL A 203 0.04 -8.81 -8.84
CA VAL A 203 1.47 -9.09 -9.01
C VAL A 203 2.27 -7.80 -8.88
N GLY A 204 3.26 -7.79 -8.00
CA GLY A 204 4.34 -6.81 -7.98
C GLY A 204 5.61 -7.46 -8.50
N VAL A 205 6.24 -6.91 -9.54
CA VAL A 205 7.47 -7.50 -10.10
C VAL A 205 8.49 -6.43 -10.45
N GLN A 206 9.75 -6.73 -10.20
CA GLN A 206 10.87 -5.97 -10.74
C GLN A 206 11.34 -6.62 -12.05
N LEU A 207 11.10 -5.95 -13.19
CA LEU A 207 11.50 -6.47 -14.50
C LEU A 207 12.91 -6.01 -14.86
N HIS A 208 13.89 -6.90 -14.99
CA HIS A 208 15.27 -6.53 -15.38
C HIS A 208 15.47 -6.67 -16.89
N LYS A 209 16.33 -5.82 -17.47
CA LYS A 209 16.69 -5.83 -18.90
C LYS A 209 17.28 -7.17 -19.37
N ALA A 210 17.99 -7.88 -18.47
CA ALA A 210 18.68 -9.11 -18.84
C ALA A 210 17.69 -10.23 -19.18
N LYS A 211 18.04 -11.12 -20.13
CA LYS A 211 17.36 -12.40 -20.47
C LYS A 211 17.18 -13.39 -19.28
N LYS A 212 17.43 -12.95 -18.05
CA LYS A 212 17.48 -13.73 -16.81
C LYS A 212 16.26 -13.53 -15.91
N ASN A 213 15.39 -12.55 -16.20
CA ASN A 213 14.10 -12.46 -15.52
C ASN A 213 13.16 -13.53 -16.04
N ASN A 214 13.23 -14.64 -15.32
CA ASN A 214 12.80 -15.93 -15.80
C ASN A 214 11.48 -16.38 -15.21
N PHE A 215 10.79 -15.57 -14.41
CA PHE A 215 9.52 -16.00 -13.83
C PHE A 215 8.44 -16.03 -14.91
N SER A 216 7.80 -17.18 -15.01
CA SER A 216 6.62 -17.46 -15.81
C SER A 216 5.46 -17.29 -14.86
N LEU A 217 4.62 -16.32 -15.18
CA LEU A 217 3.41 -16.02 -14.44
C LEU A 217 2.22 -16.26 -15.37
N PRO A 218 1.05 -16.62 -14.82
CA PRO A 218 -0.18 -16.70 -15.59
C PRO A 218 -0.68 -15.27 -15.89
N TRP A 219 -0.03 -14.58 -16.84
CA TRP A 219 -0.25 -13.15 -17.11
C TRP A 219 -1.71 -12.82 -17.48
N GLU A 220 -2.37 -13.71 -18.21
CA GLU A 220 -3.75 -13.52 -18.72
C GLU A 220 -4.80 -13.29 -17.63
N GLN A 221 -4.56 -13.74 -16.40
CA GLN A 221 -5.50 -13.59 -15.29
C GLN A 221 -5.15 -12.45 -14.31
N ILE A 222 -4.02 -11.77 -14.51
CA ILE A 222 -3.58 -10.70 -13.63
C ILE A 222 -4.45 -9.45 -13.90
N SER A 223 -5.08 -8.95 -12.84
CA SER A 223 -5.91 -7.75 -12.88
C SER A 223 -5.25 -6.53 -12.23
N ASP A 224 -4.22 -6.74 -11.41
CA ASP A 224 -3.47 -5.69 -10.72
C ASP A 224 -1.97 -5.96 -10.87
N LEU A 225 -1.26 -5.08 -11.58
CA LEU A 225 0.16 -5.20 -11.82
C LEU A 225 0.89 -3.96 -11.31
N THR A 226 1.88 -4.19 -10.46
CA THR A 226 2.85 -3.18 -10.03
C THR A 226 4.23 -3.52 -10.60
N LEU A 227 4.74 -2.67 -11.47
CA LEU A 227 6.13 -2.68 -11.88
C LEU A 227 6.94 -1.92 -10.83
N LEU A 228 7.80 -2.65 -10.12
CA LEU A 228 8.59 -2.12 -9.00
C LEU A 228 9.79 -1.30 -9.50
N TYR A 229 10.44 -0.61 -8.58
CA TYR A 229 11.62 0.23 -8.79
C TYR A 229 12.65 -0.41 -9.74
N HIS A 230 13.14 0.37 -10.70
CA HIS A 230 14.06 -0.06 -11.77
C HIS A 230 13.55 -1.14 -12.72
N SER A 231 12.22 -1.30 -12.84
CA SER A 231 11.66 -2.18 -13.87
C SER A 231 11.93 -1.63 -15.28
N SER A 232 12.55 -2.46 -16.12
CA SER A 232 12.74 -2.32 -17.56
C SER A 232 11.40 -2.13 -18.27
N ILE A 233 11.22 -0.94 -18.85
CA ILE A 233 10.02 -0.65 -19.66
C ILE A 233 10.03 -1.42 -20.96
N SER A 234 11.19 -1.69 -21.57
CA SER A 234 11.25 -2.53 -22.77
C SER A 234 10.66 -3.92 -22.52
N ARG A 235 10.91 -4.51 -21.35
CA ARG A 235 10.31 -5.78 -20.96
C ARG A 235 8.81 -5.64 -20.66
N ALA A 236 8.41 -4.55 -20.01
CA ALA A 236 7.01 -4.27 -19.71
C ALA A 236 6.15 -4.21 -20.98
N ILE A 237 6.61 -3.53 -22.03
CA ILE A 237 5.93 -3.45 -23.34
C ILE A 237 5.62 -4.83 -23.91
N HIS A 238 6.50 -5.82 -23.71
CA HIS A 238 6.28 -7.17 -24.19
C HIS A 238 5.33 -8.01 -23.31
N ILE A 239 5.24 -7.72 -22.02
CA ILE A 239 4.44 -8.51 -21.07
C ILE A 239 3.01 -7.98 -20.97
N LEU A 240 2.84 -6.66 -20.90
CA LEU A 240 1.56 -6.01 -20.67
C LEU A 240 0.44 -6.43 -21.66
N PRO A 241 0.72 -6.65 -22.97
CA PRO A 241 -0.29 -7.17 -23.90
C PRO A 241 -0.84 -8.56 -23.54
N SER A 242 -0.09 -9.35 -22.76
CA SER A 242 -0.54 -10.68 -22.30
C SER A 242 -1.49 -10.59 -21.09
N CYS A 243 -1.61 -9.42 -20.46
CA CYS A 243 -2.46 -9.20 -19.28
C CYS A 243 -3.87 -8.75 -19.69
N SER A 244 -4.63 -9.63 -20.35
CA SER A 244 -5.95 -9.28 -20.92
C SER A 244 -7.02 -8.87 -19.90
N LYS A 245 -6.83 -9.19 -18.61
CA LYS A 245 -7.73 -8.80 -17.50
C LYS A 245 -7.19 -7.63 -16.67
N LEU A 246 -6.13 -6.95 -17.12
CA LEU A 246 -5.47 -5.89 -16.36
C LEU A 246 -6.39 -4.68 -16.16
N GLN A 247 -6.66 -4.34 -14.90
CA GLN A 247 -7.48 -3.19 -14.52
C GLN A 247 -6.68 -2.11 -13.79
N LYS A 248 -5.68 -2.52 -13.00
CA LYS A 248 -4.82 -1.62 -12.23
C LYS A 248 -3.37 -1.80 -12.67
N LEU A 249 -2.73 -0.71 -13.05
CA LEU A 249 -1.33 -0.69 -13.43
C LEU A 249 -0.61 0.37 -12.60
N LYS A 250 0.48 -0.03 -11.95
CA LYS A 250 1.36 0.88 -11.22
C LYS A 250 2.78 0.80 -11.74
N PHE A 251 3.36 1.93 -12.11
CA PHE A 251 4.79 2.08 -12.36
C PHE A 251 5.43 2.70 -11.13
N SER A 252 6.41 2.03 -10.52
CA SER A 252 7.24 2.56 -9.44
C SER A 252 8.65 2.72 -9.97
N ASP A 253 9.01 3.94 -10.32
CA ASP A 253 10.29 4.43 -10.84
C ASP A 253 10.98 3.47 -11.82
N PRO A 254 10.38 3.29 -12.99
CA PRO A 254 10.89 2.33 -13.95
C PRO A 254 12.15 2.83 -14.65
N LEU A 255 12.95 1.89 -15.12
CA LEU A 255 14.17 2.16 -15.88
C LEU A 255 13.82 2.25 -17.38
N MET A 256 14.09 3.40 -17.99
CA MET A 256 14.05 3.58 -19.44
C MET A 256 15.29 2.96 -20.07
N ASP A 257 15.12 1.79 -20.69
CA ASP A 257 16.24 0.95 -21.09
C ASP A 257 16.29 0.61 -22.58
N PHE A 258 15.58 1.39 -23.40
CA PHE A 258 15.59 1.27 -24.86
C PHE A 258 16.92 1.78 -25.46
N THR A 259 17.46 1.02 -26.39
CA THR A 259 18.59 1.42 -27.25
C THR A 259 18.09 1.35 -28.68
N GLY A 260 17.31 2.34 -29.13
CA GLY A 260 16.68 2.32 -30.45
C GLY A 260 15.60 3.38 -30.62
N PRO A 261 14.93 3.40 -31.79
CA PRO A 261 13.77 4.26 -32.00
C PRO A 261 12.66 3.93 -30.99
N SER A 262 11.88 4.94 -30.63
CA SER A 262 10.75 4.77 -29.71
C SER A 262 9.79 3.71 -30.26
N PRO A 263 9.43 2.68 -29.46
CA PRO A 263 8.49 1.67 -29.92
C PRO A 263 7.11 2.29 -30.17
N SER A 264 6.33 1.67 -31.05
CA SER A 264 4.94 2.07 -31.25
C SER A 264 4.17 1.99 -29.92
N PRO A 265 3.29 2.98 -29.61
CA PRO A 265 2.51 2.96 -28.39
C PRO A 265 1.72 1.65 -28.24
N THR A 266 1.84 1.02 -27.08
CA THR A 266 1.12 -0.22 -26.76
C THR A 266 -0.26 0.10 -26.19
N VAL A 267 -1.32 -0.37 -26.84
CA VAL A 267 -2.70 -0.14 -26.38
C VAL A 267 -3.05 -1.15 -25.28
N LEU A 268 -3.41 -0.67 -24.10
CA LEU A 268 -3.78 -1.47 -22.94
C LEU A 268 -5.26 -1.26 -22.62
N ASN A 269 -6.11 -2.06 -23.28
CA ASN A 269 -7.55 -2.05 -23.03
C ASN A 269 -7.85 -2.64 -21.64
N GLY A 270 -8.90 -2.12 -20.99
CA GLY A 270 -9.36 -2.56 -19.67
C GLY A 270 -8.64 -1.92 -18.48
N VAL A 271 -7.51 -1.24 -18.69
CA VAL A 271 -6.80 -0.54 -17.60
C VAL A 271 -7.59 0.69 -17.17
N GLN A 272 -8.20 0.62 -15.99
CA GLN A 272 -9.04 1.67 -15.42
C GLN A 272 -8.30 2.56 -14.42
N SER A 273 -7.26 2.04 -13.78
CA SER A 273 -6.48 2.77 -12.78
C SER A 273 -5.00 2.71 -13.14
N LEU A 274 -4.39 3.88 -13.33
CA LEU A 274 -2.97 4.04 -13.59
C LEU A 274 -2.33 4.86 -12.47
N VAL A 275 -1.26 4.33 -11.89
CA VAL A 275 -0.45 5.03 -10.90
C VAL A 275 0.98 5.10 -11.41
N ILE A 276 1.52 6.30 -11.55
CA ILE A 276 2.91 6.53 -11.97
C ILE A 276 3.63 7.18 -10.80
N VAL A 277 4.48 6.43 -10.12
CA VAL A 277 5.37 6.92 -9.07
C VAL A 277 6.77 6.94 -9.66
N ALA A 278 7.18 7.97 -10.39
CA ALA A 278 8.43 7.90 -11.15
C ALA A 278 9.18 9.22 -11.15
N MET A 279 10.51 9.13 -11.09
CA MET A 279 11.37 10.27 -11.40
C MET A 279 11.29 10.64 -12.89
N ALA A 280 11.02 9.67 -13.78
CA ALA A 280 10.98 9.87 -15.24
C ALA A 280 9.58 9.53 -15.81
N SER A 281 8.53 10.13 -15.25
CA SER A 281 7.14 9.88 -15.67
C SER A 281 6.84 10.29 -17.11
N SER A 282 7.53 11.33 -17.63
CA SER A 282 7.41 11.82 -19.01
C SER A 282 7.64 10.73 -20.05
N ASP A 283 8.61 9.85 -19.81
CA ASP A 283 9.06 8.92 -20.85
C ASP A 283 8.14 7.69 -20.97
N ILE A 284 7.33 7.41 -19.94
CA ILE A 284 6.42 6.24 -19.92
C ILE A 284 5.16 6.52 -20.73
N ILE A 285 4.61 7.72 -20.57
CA ILE A 285 3.27 8.06 -21.08
C ILE A 285 3.15 7.88 -22.60
N PRO A 286 4.12 8.32 -23.43
CA PRO A 286 4.05 8.14 -24.88
C PRO A 286 4.11 6.68 -25.34
N LEU A 287 4.53 5.76 -24.48
CA LEU A 287 4.73 4.34 -24.83
C LEU A 287 3.44 3.52 -24.70
N PHE A 288 2.39 4.08 -24.09
CA PHE A 288 1.16 3.35 -23.79
C PHE A 288 -0.09 4.18 -24.10
N CYS A 289 -1.14 3.50 -24.56
CA CYS A 289 -2.47 4.10 -24.72
C CYS A 289 -3.45 3.40 -23.77
N PHE A 290 -4.20 4.19 -23.00
CA PHE A 290 -5.14 3.70 -21.98
C PHE A 290 -6.57 4.19 -22.28
N PRO A 291 -7.27 3.59 -23.26
CA PRO A 291 -8.58 4.08 -23.70
C PRO A 291 -9.66 4.01 -22.62
N ASP A 292 -9.54 3.06 -21.69
CA ASP A 292 -10.53 2.81 -20.62
C ASP A 292 -10.13 3.45 -19.27
N LEU A 293 -9.17 4.38 -19.27
CA LEU A 293 -8.63 4.94 -18.05
C LEU A 293 -9.65 5.84 -17.34
N VAL A 294 -9.91 5.55 -16.05
CA VAL A 294 -10.85 6.28 -15.19
C VAL A 294 -10.12 7.05 -14.09
N SER A 295 -9.03 6.49 -13.57
CA SER A 295 -8.25 7.07 -12.48
C SER A 295 -6.78 7.16 -12.85
N LEU A 296 -6.20 8.35 -12.72
CA LEU A 296 -4.79 8.62 -12.93
C LEU A 296 -4.19 9.26 -11.69
N THR A 297 -3.14 8.63 -11.15
CA THR A 297 -2.34 9.18 -10.06
C THR A 297 -0.90 9.32 -10.51
N ILE A 298 -0.34 10.50 -10.31
CA ILE A 298 1.06 10.80 -10.61
C ILE A 298 1.71 11.24 -9.32
N ASN A 299 2.74 10.51 -8.91
CA ASN A 299 3.55 10.81 -7.75
C ASN A 299 4.99 11.13 -8.19
N GLY A 300 5.41 12.37 -7.92
CA GLY A 300 6.67 12.93 -8.41
C GLY A 300 7.85 12.74 -7.45
N LEU A 301 7.63 12.13 -6.28
CA LEU A 301 8.66 11.89 -5.26
C LEU A 301 9.52 13.12 -4.94
N GLY A 302 8.95 14.33 -5.08
CA GLY A 302 9.62 15.58 -4.74
C GLY A 302 10.64 16.12 -5.74
N ARG A 303 10.62 15.69 -7.02
CA ARG A 303 11.50 16.26 -8.05
C ARG A 303 10.73 17.10 -9.07
N THR A 304 11.44 18.02 -9.73
CA THR A 304 10.92 19.02 -10.69
C THR A 304 10.57 18.46 -12.07
N VAL A 305 10.27 17.16 -12.18
CA VAL A 305 9.86 16.59 -13.47
C VAL A 305 8.38 16.89 -13.69
N SER A 306 8.10 17.64 -14.75
CA SER A 306 6.76 18.09 -15.12
C SER A 306 6.21 17.26 -16.28
N PRO A 307 5.47 16.15 -16.03
CA PRO A 307 4.91 15.30 -17.10
C PRO A 307 3.74 15.96 -17.87
N GLY A 308 3.52 17.27 -17.71
CA GLY A 308 2.32 17.95 -18.18
C GLY A 308 2.11 17.82 -19.69
N ARG A 309 3.17 17.92 -20.50
CA ARG A 309 3.05 17.83 -21.97
C ARG A 309 2.72 16.43 -22.44
N GLU A 310 3.30 15.42 -21.81
CA GLU A 310 3.07 14.03 -22.13
C GLU A 310 1.69 13.57 -21.67
N LEU A 311 1.18 14.13 -20.57
CA LEU A 311 -0.20 13.95 -20.17
C LEU A 311 -1.17 14.57 -21.16
N LEU A 312 -0.89 15.79 -21.64
CA LEU A 312 -1.69 16.42 -22.68
C LEU A 312 -1.72 15.57 -23.95
N SER A 313 -0.58 15.00 -24.36
CA SER A 313 -0.55 14.13 -25.53
C SER A 313 -1.36 12.85 -25.34
N LEU A 314 -1.30 12.24 -24.15
CA LEU A 314 -2.13 11.07 -23.80
C LEU A 314 -3.63 11.39 -23.83
N LEU A 315 -4.03 12.54 -23.27
CA LEU A 315 -5.42 12.95 -23.17
C LEU A 315 -5.99 13.48 -24.49
N SER A 316 -5.14 13.97 -25.39
CA SER A 316 -5.54 14.48 -26.72
C SER A 316 -5.76 13.38 -27.75
N LEU A 317 -5.51 12.11 -27.40
CA LEU A 317 -5.71 10.99 -28.33
C LEU A 317 -7.20 10.86 -28.72
N PRO A 318 -7.53 10.41 -29.95
CA PRO A 318 -8.92 10.26 -30.41
C PRO A 318 -9.80 9.37 -29.53
N ARG A 319 -9.18 8.40 -28.83
CA ARG A 319 -9.81 7.60 -27.78
C ARG A 319 -9.40 8.15 -26.41
N ALA A 320 -9.76 9.41 -26.17
CA ALA A 320 -9.42 10.09 -24.94
C ALA A 320 -10.05 9.33 -23.76
N PRO A 321 -9.29 9.11 -22.68
CA PRO A 321 -9.80 8.41 -21.53
C PRO A 321 -10.96 9.18 -20.89
N GLN A 322 -11.94 8.43 -20.39
CA GLN A 322 -13.08 9.00 -19.66
C GLN A 322 -12.66 9.26 -18.20
N LEU A 323 -11.65 10.11 -18.02
CA LEU A 323 -11.00 10.31 -16.73
C LEU A 323 -11.97 10.95 -15.73
N GLN A 324 -12.11 10.31 -14.57
CA GLN A 324 -12.98 10.74 -13.47
C GLN A 324 -12.18 11.12 -12.22
N CYS A 325 -10.98 10.58 -12.05
CA CYS A 325 -10.11 10.87 -10.91
C CYS A 325 -8.71 11.22 -11.40
N LEU A 326 -8.20 12.37 -10.95
CA LEU A 326 -6.88 12.86 -11.29
C LEU A 326 -6.18 13.33 -10.01
N ILE A 327 -5.07 12.70 -9.69
CA ILE A 327 -4.30 12.95 -8.46
C ILE A 327 -2.87 13.31 -8.87
N PHE A 328 -2.46 14.53 -8.53
CA PHE A 328 -1.08 14.97 -8.57
C PHE A 328 -0.56 14.99 -7.14
N ASP A 329 0.23 13.98 -6.78
CA ASP A 329 0.80 13.80 -5.45
C ASP A 329 2.30 14.12 -5.48
N ASP A 330 2.80 14.97 -4.59
CA ASP A 330 4.23 15.35 -4.54
C ASP A 330 4.86 15.64 -5.94
N THR A 331 4.09 16.23 -6.87
CA THR A 331 4.48 16.46 -8.29
C THR A 331 4.32 17.93 -8.63
N TYR A 332 5.32 18.54 -9.27
CA TYR A 332 5.20 19.89 -9.81
C TYR A 332 4.70 19.87 -11.26
N ILE A 333 3.50 20.38 -11.48
CA ILE A 333 2.96 20.65 -12.82
C ILE A 333 2.55 22.12 -12.85
N PRO A 334 3.08 22.93 -13.78
CA PRO A 334 2.63 24.29 -14.02
C PRO A 334 1.11 24.37 -14.17
N ASP A 335 0.50 25.39 -13.57
CA ASP A 335 -0.96 25.50 -13.49
C ASP A 335 -1.62 25.64 -14.86
N ASP A 336 -0.98 26.30 -15.82
CA ASP A 336 -1.43 26.39 -17.21
C ASP A 336 -1.59 25.00 -17.85
N LEU A 337 -0.61 24.12 -17.68
CA LEU A 337 -0.69 22.74 -18.15
C LEU A 337 -1.77 21.93 -17.43
N VAL A 338 -1.96 22.15 -16.12
CA VAL A 338 -3.07 21.52 -15.39
C VAL A 338 -4.41 21.99 -15.95
N LEU A 339 -4.58 23.28 -16.22
CA LEU A 339 -5.80 23.82 -16.80
C LEU A 339 -6.08 23.25 -18.20
N ASP A 340 -5.05 23.07 -19.03
CA ASP A 340 -5.18 22.42 -20.33
C ASP A 340 -5.59 20.94 -20.18
N ILE A 341 -5.04 20.23 -19.19
CA ILE A 341 -5.45 18.85 -18.85
C ILE A 341 -6.93 18.81 -18.42
N LEU A 342 -7.36 19.77 -17.61
CA LEU A 342 -8.75 19.87 -17.14
C LEU A 342 -9.73 20.20 -18.29
N ALA A 343 -9.28 20.95 -19.30
CA ALA A 343 -10.08 21.21 -20.50
C ALA A 343 -10.34 19.93 -21.31
N LEU A 344 -9.40 18.98 -21.29
CA LEU A 344 -9.52 17.68 -21.96
C LEU A 344 -10.27 16.62 -21.12
N THR A 345 -10.62 16.91 -19.87
CA THR A 345 -11.23 15.94 -18.94
C THR A 345 -12.57 16.43 -18.37
N PRO A 346 -13.59 16.64 -19.22
CA PRO A 346 -14.88 17.21 -18.78
C PRO A 346 -15.67 16.31 -17.81
N LEU A 347 -15.32 15.02 -17.72
CA LEU A 347 -15.95 14.05 -16.82
C LEU A 347 -15.26 13.93 -15.45
N LEU A 348 -14.27 14.78 -15.15
CA LEU A 348 -13.54 14.72 -13.90
C LEU A 348 -14.45 14.99 -12.69
N HIS A 349 -14.46 14.05 -11.74
CA HIS A 349 -15.19 14.14 -10.48
C HIS A 349 -14.27 14.43 -9.30
N THR A 350 -13.04 13.90 -9.32
CA THR A 350 -12.06 14.07 -8.25
C THR A 350 -10.79 14.69 -8.82
N LEU A 351 -10.39 15.82 -8.23
CA LEU A 351 -9.10 16.46 -8.47
C LEU A 351 -8.37 16.58 -7.14
N GLU A 352 -7.19 15.98 -7.07
CA GLU A 352 -6.26 16.19 -5.97
C GLU A 352 -4.97 16.80 -6.50
N LYS A 353 -4.56 17.93 -5.93
CA LYS A 353 -3.30 18.62 -6.29
C LYS A 353 -2.50 18.92 -5.04
N HIS A 354 -1.47 18.11 -4.82
CA HIS A 354 -0.46 18.26 -3.78
C HIS A 354 0.86 18.69 -4.43
N THR A 355 1.04 20.00 -4.65
CA THR A 355 2.27 20.55 -5.20
C THR A 355 3.29 20.87 -4.11
N TYR A 356 4.52 20.39 -4.32
CA TYR A 356 5.68 20.75 -3.50
C TYR A 356 6.75 21.32 -4.41
N TYR A 357 7.38 22.39 -3.97
CA TYR A 357 8.62 22.85 -4.57
C TYR A 357 9.75 22.42 -3.65
N PHE A 358 10.67 21.64 -4.21
CA PHE A 358 11.95 21.36 -3.58
C PHE A 358 12.91 22.44 -4.11
N ASP A 359 13.06 23.50 -3.34
CA ASP A 359 14.32 24.24 -3.38
C ASP A 359 15.33 23.42 -2.59
N GLU A 360 16.59 23.32 -3.04
CA GLU A 360 17.59 22.32 -2.61
C GLU A 360 17.84 22.24 -1.09
N LEU A 361 17.27 23.17 -0.32
CA LEU A 361 17.39 23.27 1.13
C LEU A 361 16.06 23.35 1.90
N GLN A 362 14.89 23.58 1.27
CA GLN A 362 13.60 23.68 1.96
C GLN A 362 12.42 23.17 1.12
N GLU A 363 11.62 22.28 1.70
CA GLU A 363 10.28 21.92 1.19
C GLU A 363 9.33 23.09 1.43
N VAL A 364 9.20 23.98 0.44
CA VAL A 364 8.19 25.04 0.48
C VAL A 364 7.04 24.61 -0.43
N PRO A 365 5.86 24.28 0.13
CA PRO A 365 4.73 23.95 -0.72
C PRO A 365 4.30 25.22 -1.48
N VAL A 366 4.00 25.07 -2.77
CA VAL A 366 3.60 26.18 -3.62
C VAL A 366 2.10 26.13 -3.77
N THR A 367 1.45 27.21 -3.31
CA THR A 367 0.03 27.43 -3.56
C THR A 367 -0.15 27.65 -5.07
N PRO A 368 -1.14 27.02 -5.73
CA PRO A 368 -1.43 27.29 -7.13
C PRO A 368 -1.56 28.80 -7.40
N ASP A 369 -1.15 29.25 -8.58
CA ASP A 369 -1.28 30.63 -9.02
C ASP A 369 -2.75 31.09 -8.97
N PHE A 370 -2.94 32.39 -8.75
CA PHE A 370 -4.23 33.07 -8.73
C PHE A 370 -5.06 32.75 -9.99
N GLY A 371 -4.40 32.66 -11.15
CA GLY A 371 -5.04 32.28 -12.41
C GLY A 371 -5.67 30.88 -12.41
N PHE A 372 -5.15 29.94 -11.62
CA PHE A 372 -5.63 28.55 -11.57
C PHE A 372 -7.06 28.47 -11.03
N PHE A 373 -7.30 29.05 -9.84
CA PHE A 373 -8.61 28.96 -9.19
C PHE A 373 -9.66 29.77 -9.94
N ARG A 374 -9.29 30.96 -10.45
CA ARG A 374 -10.17 31.80 -11.25
C ARG A 374 -10.72 31.09 -12.49
N ARG A 375 -9.92 30.21 -13.11
CA ARG A 375 -10.32 29.40 -14.27
C ARG A 375 -11.20 28.20 -13.90
N LEU A 376 -11.15 27.76 -12.65
CA LEU A 376 -12.05 26.73 -12.11
C LEU A 376 -13.34 27.31 -11.52
N THR A 377 -13.42 28.62 -11.27
CA THR A 377 -14.64 29.30 -10.84
C THR A 377 -15.75 29.10 -11.87
N LEU A 378 -16.92 28.66 -11.42
CA LEU A 378 -18.06 28.49 -12.32
C LEU A 378 -18.55 29.87 -12.77
N THR A 379 -18.71 30.02 -14.08
CA THR A 379 -19.31 31.19 -14.70
C THR A 379 -20.62 30.82 -15.37
N ASN A 380 -21.44 31.83 -15.71
CA ASN A 380 -22.65 31.62 -16.50
C ASN A 380 -22.36 31.08 -17.92
N ASN A 381 -21.12 31.11 -18.38
CA ASN A 381 -20.71 30.56 -19.67
C ASN A 381 -20.23 29.11 -19.51
N PHE A 382 -21.14 28.15 -19.72
CA PHE A 382 -20.83 26.72 -19.64
C PHE A 382 -19.66 26.27 -20.51
N ARG A 383 -19.42 26.92 -21.66
CA ARG A 383 -18.38 26.52 -22.61
C ARG A 383 -16.97 26.79 -22.07
N THR A 384 -16.84 27.67 -21.09
CA THR A 384 -15.56 28.03 -20.49
C THR A 384 -15.33 27.36 -19.14
N ASN A 385 -16.32 26.65 -18.60
CA ASN A 385 -16.22 26.03 -17.29
C ASN A 385 -15.40 24.73 -17.37
N LEU A 386 -14.26 24.72 -16.69
CA LEU A 386 -13.39 23.55 -16.58
C LEU A 386 -13.93 22.58 -15.53
N ALA A 387 -13.84 21.28 -15.80
CA ALA A 387 -14.30 20.20 -14.91
C ALA A 387 -15.70 20.51 -14.28
N PRO A 388 -16.76 20.66 -15.09
CA PRO A 388 -18.09 21.03 -14.59
C PRO A 388 -18.70 19.96 -13.66
N ARG A 389 -18.18 18.73 -13.69
CA ARG A 389 -18.63 17.59 -12.85
C ARG A 389 -17.78 17.37 -11.60
N LEU A 390 -16.87 18.28 -11.27
CA LEU A 390 -15.98 18.14 -10.12
C LEU A 390 -16.79 18.14 -8.81
N LYS A 391 -16.71 17.03 -8.08
CA LYS A 391 -17.35 16.79 -6.79
C LYS A 391 -16.38 16.85 -5.63
N THR A 392 -15.15 16.38 -5.84
CA THR A 392 -14.13 16.29 -4.81
C THR A 392 -12.92 17.12 -5.24
N LEU A 393 -12.59 18.11 -4.41
CA LEU A 393 -11.38 18.91 -4.58
C LEU A 393 -10.49 18.76 -3.34
N LYS A 394 -9.28 18.26 -3.54
CA LYS A 394 -8.25 18.21 -2.50
C LYS A 394 -7.05 19.03 -2.92
N ILE A 395 -6.71 20.03 -2.13
CA ILE A 395 -5.62 20.95 -2.44
C ILE A 395 -4.77 21.22 -1.21
N ARG A 396 -3.51 21.57 -1.44
CA ARG A 396 -2.61 22.05 -0.41
C ARG A 396 -2.34 23.54 -0.58
N VAL A 397 -2.41 24.30 0.50
CA VAL A 397 -2.17 25.75 0.53
C VAL A 397 -1.16 26.11 1.61
N THR A 398 -0.36 27.15 1.38
CA THR A 398 0.76 27.51 2.27
C THR A 398 0.69 28.88 2.90
N SER A 399 0.08 29.84 2.20
CA SER A 399 0.05 31.25 2.60
C SER A 399 -1.33 31.76 3.00
N GLY A 400 -2.30 30.86 3.21
CA GLY A 400 -3.70 31.20 3.47
C GLY A 400 -4.60 30.78 2.30
N LEU A 401 -5.85 31.26 2.28
CA LEU A 401 -6.75 31.07 1.15
C LEU A 401 -6.66 32.29 0.21
N PRO A 402 -6.20 32.12 -1.04
CA PRO A 402 -6.32 33.16 -2.06
C PRO A 402 -7.78 33.57 -2.27
N GLU A 403 -8.03 34.84 -2.59
CA GLU A 403 -9.38 35.33 -2.92
C GLU A 403 -9.99 34.53 -4.08
N ASP A 404 -9.22 34.22 -5.12
CA ASP A 404 -9.71 33.40 -6.24
C ASP A 404 -10.12 31.97 -5.82
N LEU A 405 -9.46 31.39 -4.81
CA LEU A 405 -9.87 30.09 -4.26
C LEU A 405 -11.20 30.22 -3.52
N ILE A 406 -11.39 31.30 -2.76
CA ILE A 406 -12.65 31.61 -2.07
C ILE A 406 -13.78 31.74 -3.10
N ASP A 407 -13.58 32.56 -4.14
CA ASP A 407 -14.57 32.78 -5.21
C ASP A 407 -14.91 31.47 -5.93
N MET A 408 -13.89 30.67 -6.24
CA MET A 408 -14.06 29.36 -6.86
C MET A 408 -14.90 28.43 -5.98
N LEU A 409 -14.58 28.34 -4.69
CA LEU A 409 -15.34 27.52 -3.73
C LEU A 409 -16.77 28.01 -3.57
N GLN A 410 -17.01 29.32 -3.42
CA GLN A 410 -18.36 29.89 -3.32
C GLN A 410 -19.19 29.53 -4.55
N SER A 411 -18.64 29.71 -5.75
CA SER A 411 -19.34 29.41 -7.01
C SER A 411 -19.77 27.94 -7.13
N ARG A 412 -18.98 27.02 -6.56
CA ARG A 412 -19.21 25.56 -6.65
C ARG A 412 -19.98 24.97 -5.48
N LEU A 413 -19.87 25.53 -4.29
CA LEU A 413 -20.61 25.07 -3.10
C LEU A 413 -22.07 25.54 -3.19
N LEU A 414 -22.28 26.83 -3.43
CA LEU A 414 -23.64 27.39 -3.55
C LEU A 414 -24.32 26.99 -4.86
N GLY A 415 -23.51 26.69 -5.87
CA GLY A 415 -23.95 26.43 -7.24
C GLY A 415 -24.56 27.67 -7.89
N ILE A 416 -24.64 27.62 -9.21
CA ILE A 416 -25.39 28.61 -9.98
C ILE A 416 -26.71 27.94 -10.31
N SER A 417 -27.81 28.42 -9.70
CA SER A 417 -29.15 27.81 -9.74
C SER A 417 -29.71 27.57 -11.16
N ASN A 418 -29.08 28.14 -12.19
CA ASN A 418 -29.48 28.02 -13.60
C ASN A 418 -28.50 27.17 -14.44
N LEU A 419 -27.48 26.56 -13.84
CA LEU A 419 -26.41 25.90 -14.58
C LEU A 419 -26.67 24.39 -14.74
N ALA A 420 -27.52 24.02 -15.69
CA ALA A 420 -27.87 22.64 -16.01
C ALA A 420 -26.63 21.74 -16.24
N GLY A 421 -26.35 20.83 -15.30
CA GLY A 421 -25.27 19.83 -15.40
C GLY A 421 -23.97 20.19 -14.70
N ALA A 422 -23.82 21.38 -14.11
CA ALA A 422 -22.77 21.61 -13.12
C ALA A 422 -23.11 20.91 -11.82
N VAL A 423 -22.11 20.25 -11.24
CA VAL A 423 -22.26 19.52 -9.99
C VAL A 423 -21.64 20.34 -8.86
N HIS A 424 -22.32 20.36 -7.71
CA HIS A 424 -21.78 20.97 -6.51
C HIS A 424 -20.57 20.19 -6.01
N LEU A 425 -19.64 20.88 -5.34
CA LEU A 425 -18.60 20.18 -4.58
C LEU A 425 -19.26 19.44 -3.41
N ASP A 426 -19.11 18.13 -3.37
CA ASP A 426 -19.56 17.27 -2.28
C ASP A 426 -18.50 17.20 -1.18
N THR A 427 -17.22 17.27 -1.55
CA THR A 427 -16.09 17.19 -0.62
C THR A 427 -14.99 18.17 -1.00
N VAL A 428 -14.56 18.97 -0.03
CA VAL A 428 -13.40 19.86 -0.16
C VAL A 428 -12.42 19.55 0.95
N VAL A 429 -11.19 19.24 0.59
CA VAL A 429 -10.11 19.01 1.56
C VAL A 429 -9.02 20.03 1.30
N ILE A 430 -8.78 20.89 2.29
CA ILE A 430 -7.72 21.89 2.26
C ILE A 430 -6.68 21.50 3.29
N GLU A 431 -5.50 21.15 2.82
CA GLU A 431 -4.35 20.83 3.66
C GLU A 431 -3.38 22.01 3.69
N GLY A 432 -2.70 22.21 4.81
CA GLY A 432 -1.56 23.13 4.84
C GLY A 432 -0.78 23.07 6.15
N GLY A 433 0.10 24.05 6.31
CA GLY A 433 0.93 24.15 7.52
C GLY A 433 0.14 24.67 8.74
N PRO A 434 0.76 24.67 9.92
CA PRO A 434 0.14 25.15 11.17
C PRO A 434 -0.37 26.60 11.07
N ARG A 435 0.20 27.40 10.15
CA ARG A 435 -0.20 28.78 9.87
C ARG A 435 -1.65 28.92 9.38
N LEU A 436 -2.25 27.88 8.78
CA LEU A 436 -3.65 27.94 8.37
C LEU A 436 -4.61 28.10 9.55
N VAL A 437 -4.28 27.51 10.70
CA VAL A 437 -5.08 27.65 11.91
C VAL A 437 -5.05 29.09 12.41
N SER A 438 -3.86 29.71 12.42
CA SER A 438 -3.71 31.11 12.88
C SER A 438 -4.36 32.13 11.95
N LEU A 439 -4.54 31.80 10.66
CA LEU A 439 -5.13 32.70 9.67
C LEU A 439 -6.66 32.69 9.65
N GLY A 440 -7.32 31.96 10.57
CA GLY A 440 -8.79 31.91 10.60
C GLY A 440 -9.42 31.23 9.38
N VAL A 441 -8.65 30.46 8.61
CA VAL A 441 -9.09 29.76 7.39
C VAL A 441 -10.30 28.86 7.69
N ARG A 442 -10.29 28.21 8.86
CA ARG A 442 -11.42 27.42 9.34
C ARG A 442 -12.72 28.23 9.36
N ASP A 443 -12.69 29.41 9.95
CA ASP A 443 -13.89 30.21 10.15
C ASP A 443 -14.41 30.76 8.81
N GLN A 444 -13.50 31.18 7.92
CA GLN A 444 -13.85 31.61 6.57
C GLN A 444 -14.54 30.48 5.77
N VAL A 445 -13.93 29.30 5.74
CA VAL A 445 -14.46 28.14 5.00
C VAL A 445 -15.78 27.65 5.60
N SER A 446 -15.90 27.64 6.93
CA SER A 446 -17.14 27.27 7.62
C SER A 446 -18.27 28.25 7.36
N GLN A 447 -17.98 29.56 7.30
CA GLN A 447 -18.98 30.59 6.97
C GLN A 447 -19.47 30.44 5.54
N MET A 448 -18.57 30.14 4.60
CA MET A 448 -18.91 29.94 3.18
C MET A 448 -19.81 28.72 2.93
N ALA A 449 -19.53 27.60 3.61
CA ALA A 449 -20.26 26.37 3.40
C ALA A 449 -21.68 26.41 4.01
N GLY A 450 -21.93 27.31 4.95
CA GLY A 450 -23.19 27.41 5.67
C GLY A 450 -23.57 26.10 6.39
N ASN A 451 -24.86 25.90 6.65
CA ASN A 451 -25.36 24.73 7.40
C ASN A 451 -25.45 23.43 6.57
N GLN A 452 -25.03 23.45 5.30
CA GLN A 452 -25.15 22.32 4.38
C GLN A 452 -23.98 21.34 4.43
N TYR A 453 -22.86 21.74 5.06
CA TYR A 453 -21.64 20.95 5.12
C TYR A 453 -21.23 20.70 6.55
N ASP A 454 -20.72 19.50 6.81
CA ASP A 454 -20.01 19.17 8.02
C ASP A 454 -18.54 19.51 7.88
N PHE A 455 -18.05 20.20 8.90
CA PHE A 455 -16.64 20.55 9.02
C PHE A 455 -15.95 19.54 9.92
N CYS A 456 -14.92 18.88 9.38
CA CYS A 456 -14.07 17.98 10.12
C CYS A 456 -12.62 18.48 10.11
N ARG A 457 -12.02 18.62 11.29
CA ARG A 457 -10.58 18.85 11.41
C ARG A 457 -9.87 17.50 11.19
N LEU A 458 -8.94 17.47 10.25
CA LEU A 458 -8.14 16.29 9.98
C LEU A 458 -6.90 16.34 10.88
N ASP A 459 -6.98 15.69 12.04
CA ASP A 459 -5.84 15.50 12.91
C ASP A 459 -5.00 14.30 12.40
N ASN A 460 -3.68 14.50 12.26
CA ASN A 460 -2.70 13.45 11.95
C ASN A 460 -2.89 12.70 10.62
N LEU A 461 -2.65 13.37 9.49
CA LEU A 461 -2.53 12.74 8.16
C LEU A 461 -1.20 11.95 7.96
N GLY A 462 -0.58 11.44 9.02
CA GLY A 462 0.69 10.70 8.96
C GLY A 462 1.95 11.55 8.71
N ARG A 463 1.81 12.85 8.37
CA ARG A 463 2.93 13.81 8.31
C ARG A 463 2.88 14.71 9.55
N LYS A 464 3.98 14.75 10.32
CA LYS A 464 4.08 15.35 11.68
C LYS A 464 3.79 16.86 11.80
N SER A 465 3.43 17.56 10.72
CA SER A 465 3.32 19.02 10.70
C SER A 465 2.17 19.59 9.86
N SER A 466 1.33 18.76 9.23
CA SER A 466 0.20 19.26 8.44
C SER A 466 -1.08 19.34 9.26
N VAL A 467 -1.78 20.46 9.16
CA VAL A 467 -3.17 20.59 9.61
C VAL A 467 -4.05 20.57 8.36
N GLY A 468 -5.07 19.73 8.37
CA GLY A 468 -6.06 19.66 7.29
C GLY A 468 -7.45 20.00 7.79
N PHE A 469 -8.28 20.49 6.88
CA PHE A 469 -9.70 20.66 7.09
C PHE A 469 -10.45 19.97 5.95
N SER A 470 -11.53 19.29 6.29
CA SER A 470 -12.44 18.70 5.33
C SER A 470 -13.83 19.29 5.51
N LEU A 471 -14.42 19.73 4.41
CA LEU A 471 -15.84 19.98 4.27
C LEU A 471 -16.46 18.80 3.54
N SER A 472 -17.52 18.23 4.09
CA SER A 472 -18.31 17.19 3.43
C SER A 472 -19.77 17.58 3.47
N LYS A 473 -20.47 17.45 2.34
CA LYS A 473 -21.91 17.73 2.27
C LYS A 473 -22.67 16.78 3.20
N ARG A 474 -23.63 17.30 3.97
CA ARG A 474 -24.52 16.49 4.80
C ARG A 474 -25.38 15.60 3.89
N VAL A 475 -25.39 14.31 4.18
CA VAL A 475 -26.18 13.29 3.45
C VAL A 475 -27.58 13.19 4.02
#